data_AF-A0A952NDK7-F1
#
_entry.id   AF-A0A952NDK7-F1
#
_cell.length_a   1.000
_cell.length_b   1.000
_cell.length_c   1.000
_cell.angle_alpha   90.00
_cell.angle_beta   90.00
_cell.angle_gamma   90.00
#
_symmetry.space_group_name_H-M   'P 1'
#
loop_
_entity.id
_entity.type
_entity.pdbx_description
1 polymer ?
#
loop_
_entity_poly.entity_id
_entity_poly.type
_entity_poly.pdbx_seq_one_letter_code
_entity_poly.pdbx_strand_id
1 'polypeptide(L)'
;MVFKIRHHSLLRMFFVGSLFVTLPLAAHKDAAIPATPLKESACRFFPPNQLKFPVRPSGQISEMTVNRILQVTQQVYSPLFRQAGFAPLRLMSRWQDDSVNAFAIPCNQPGYLGHPQYPKECQLMRTADDVITPFSLVVLFGGLARHPLMTPEGLVLVACHEIGHHLGGFPRYKNNTAWGSTEGQSDYFATAKCARRIFAALGQNAAWAQRAPVPLDVRVQCQASFPQSAEQAGICMRSALGGLSLARVLSTARGADPRVIDFRNKNQNAVPVTFEGHPEAQCRLDTYYAGSICQVSENETFGRGDARQGACHATRLQNRGVRPNCWFKE
;
A
#
# COMPACT_ATOMS: atom_id res chain seq x y z
N MET A 1 -38.17 -81.61 30.16
CA MET A 1 -37.48 -81.85 31.45
C MET A 1 -37.80 -80.68 32.36
N VAL A 2 -38.52 -80.97 33.43
CA VAL A 2 -38.94 -80.03 34.47
C VAL A 2 -37.76 -79.75 35.39
N PHE A 3 -37.50 -78.49 35.75
CA PHE A 3 -37.11 -78.16 37.12
C PHE A 3 -37.67 -76.79 37.54
N LYS A 4 -38.34 -76.82 38.68
CA LYS A 4 -39.01 -75.78 39.46
C LYS A 4 -38.00 -75.47 40.59
N ILE A 5 -37.83 -74.24 41.10
CA ILE A 5 -38.38 -73.76 42.40
C ILE A 5 -37.65 -72.47 42.87
N ARG A 6 -38.47 -71.44 43.25
CA ARG A 6 -38.38 -70.42 44.35
C ARG A 6 -37.18 -69.45 44.46
N HIS A 7 -37.27 -68.27 45.08
CA HIS A 7 -38.28 -67.25 45.45
C HIS A 7 -37.48 -66.04 46.00
N HIS A 8 -38.04 -64.83 45.86
CA HIS A 8 -37.83 -63.61 46.66
C HIS A 8 -36.42 -62.99 46.81
N SER A 9 -36.25 -61.74 46.35
CA SER A 9 -36.00 -60.59 47.24
C SER A 9 -35.97 -59.24 46.49
N LEU A 10 -36.82 -58.33 46.99
CA LEU A 10 -36.64 -56.89 47.19
C LEU A 10 -36.17 -55.99 46.03
N LEU A 11 -37.16 -55.21 45.58
CA LEU A 11 -37.07 -53.88 44.97
C LEU A 11 -36.02 -52.99 45.68
N ARG A 12 -35.04 -52.48 44.93
CA ARG A 12 -34.38 -51.20 45.20
C ARG A 12 -34.33 -50.40 43.90
N MET A 13 -35.22 -49.42 43.79
CA MET A 13 -35.12 -48.34 42.81
C MET A 13 -33.83 -47.54 43.11
N PHE A 14 -32.88 -47.56 42.19
CA PHE A 14 -31.85 -46.52 42.12
C PHE A 14 -32.37 -45.39 41.24
N PHE A 15 -32.79 -44.29 41.87
CA PHE A 15 -32.89 -43.00 41.21
C PHE A 15 -31.47 -42.51 40.91
N VAL A 16 -31.02 -42.64 39.67
CA VAL A 16 -29.84 -41.90 39.19
C VAL A 16 -30.36 -40.57 38.68
N GLY A 17 -30.25 -39.54 39.53
CA GLY A 17 -30.51 -38.16 39.13
C GLY A 17 -29.54 -37.76 38.02
N SER A 18 -30.06 -37.42 36.86
CA SER A 18 -29.31 -36.75 35.80
C SER A 18 -28.87 -35.38 36.30
N LEU A 19 -27.62 -35.26 36.75
CA LEU A 19 -26.96 -33.96 36.86
C LEU A 19 -26.76 -33.43 35.44
N PHE A 20 -27.65 -32.55 35.00
CA PHE A 20 -27.31 -31.60 33.96
C PHE A 20 -26.24 -30.65 34.53
N VAL A 21 -24.98 -30.99 34.29
CA VAL A 21 -23.89 -30.03 34.44
C VAL A 21 -24.03 -29.03 33.31
N THR A 22 -24.71 -27.92 33.59
CA THR A 22 -24.63 -26.72 32.76
C THR A 22 -23.17 -26.23 32.85
N LEU A 23 -22.35 -26.62 31.88
CA LEU A 23 -21.08 -25.95 31.62
C LEU A 23 -21.39 -24.46 31.39
N PRO A 24 -20.80 -23.53 32.16
CA PRO A 24 -21.00 -22.13 31.89
C PRO A 24 -20.43 -21.84 30.49
N LEU A 25 -21.22 -21.20 29.63
CA LEU A 25 -20.70 -20.52 28.46
C LEU A 25 -19.54 -19.65 28.95
N ALA A 26 -18.32 -19.99 28.54
CA ALA A 26 -17.18 -19.13 28.78
C ALA A 26 -17.48 -17.81 28.06
N ALA A 27 -17.81 -16.78 28.84
CA ALA A 27 -17.79 -15.42 28.35
C ALA A 27 -16.39 -15.22 27.74
N HIS A 28 -16.33 -14.94 26.44
CA HIS A 28 -15.11 -14.43 25.84
C HIS A 28 -14.71 -13.22 26.67
N LYS A 29 -13.66 -13.36 27.47
CA LYS A 29 -13.06 -12.23 28.16
C LYS A 29 -12.65 -11.27 27.05
N ASP A 30 -13.33 -10.15 26.95
CA ASP A 30 -12.85 -9.00 26.21
C ASP A 30 -11.44 -8.73 26.72
N ALA A 31 -10.44 -9.12 25.93
CA ALA A 31 -9.06 -8.90 26.29
C ALA A 31 -8.90 -7.39 26.48
N ALA A 32 -8.50 -6.99 27.68
CA ALA A 32 -8.32 -5.58 27.99
C ALA A 32 -7.42 -4.95 26.93
N ILE A 33 -7.85 -3.80 26.40
CA ILE A 33 -7.11 -3.04 25.40
C ILE A 33 -5.69 -2.79 25.94
N PRO A 34 -4.63 -3.16 25.20
CA PRO A 34 -3.26 -2.92 25.65
C PRO A 34 -3.06 -1.45 26.03
N ALA A 35 -2.57 -1.20 27.24
CA ALA A 35 -2.21 0.15 27.69
C ALA A 35 -0.93 0.67 26.97
N THR A 36 -0.13 -0.23 26.40
CA THR A 36 1.06 0.09 25.64
C THR A 36 0.72 0.64 24.25
N PRO A 37 1.40 1.70 23.78
CA PRO A 37 1.21 2.22 22.43
C PRO A 37 1.58 1.19 21.37
N LEU A 38 0.81 1.18 20.28
CA LEU A 38 1.07 0.33 19.12
C LEU A 38 2.52 0.48 18.64
N LYS A 39 3.25 -0.65 18.60
CA LYS A 39 4.66 -0.69 18.23
C LYS A 39 4.92 -0.22 16.79
N GLU A 40 3.98 -0.51 15.89
CA GLU A 40 4.06 -0.18 14.47
C GLU A 40 2.87 0.69 14.07
N SER A 41 3.10 1.96 13.74
CA SER A 41 2.05 2.81 13.19
C SER A 41 1.84 2.55 11.70
N ALA A 42 0.61 2.71 11.24
CA ALA A 42 0.29 2.71 9.81
C ALA A 42 0.92 3.92 9.11
N CYS A 43 1.57 3.71 7.97
CA CYS A 43 1.97 4.78 7.07
C CYS A 43 0.74 5.24 6.29
N ARG A 44 0.47 6.54 6.24
CA ARG A 44 -0.65 7.10 5.47
C ARG A 44 -0.11 7.80 4.23
N PHE A 45 -0.77 7.62 3.09
CA PHE A 45 -0.36 8.20 1.81
C PHE A 45 -0.23 9.73 1.81
N PHE A 46 -1.17 10.37 2.51
CA PHE A 46 -1.24 11.82 2.67
C PHE A 46 -1.23 12.20 4.14
N PRO A 47 -0.74 13.42 4.47
CA PRO A 47 -0.93 13.97 5.81
C PRO A 47 -2.43 14.05 6.15
N PRO A 48 -2.77 14.16 7.45
CA PRO A 48 -4.14 14.36 7.88
C PRO A 48 -4.79 15.50 7.10
N ASN A 49 -5.97 15.24 6.54
CA ASN A 49 -6.71 16.19 5.72
C ASN A 49 -8.22 15.95 5.91
N GLN A 50 -9.02 16.93 5.50
CA GLN A 50 -10.48 16.93 5.69
C GLN A 50 -11.24 16.70 4.38
N LEU A 51 -10.57 16.32 3.29
CA LEU A 51 -11.22 16.09 2.01
C LEU A 51 -12.11 14.85 2.06
N LYS A 52 -13.35 15.00 1.60
CA LYS A 52 -14.37 13.94 1.57
C LYS A 52 -15.06 13.84 0.22
N PHE A 53 -15.08 12.65 -0.36
CA PHE A 53 -15.75 12.36 -1.63
C PHE A 53 -16.65 11.12 -1.49
N PRO A 54 -17.95 11.29 -1.19
CA PRO A 54 -18.87 10.18 -1.00
C PRO A 54 -19.20 9.47 -2.31
N VAL A 55 -19.81 8.30 -2.23
CA VAL A 55 -20.31 7.57 -3.41
C VAL A 55 -21.42 8.39 -4.08
N ARG A 56 -21.33 8.57 -5.39
CA ARG A 56 -22.33 9.27 -6.22
C ARG A 56 -22.61 8.47 -7.50
N PRO A 57 -23.81 8.58 -8.10
CA PRO A 57 -24.18 7.85 -9.32
C PRO A 57 -23.28 8.15 -10.53
N SER A 58 -22.75 9.38 -10.62
CA SER A 58 -21.75 9.78 -11.61
C SER A 58 -20.39 9.95 -10.93
N GLY A 59 -19.46 9.03 -11.18
CA GLY A 59 -18.10 9.06 -10.63
C GLY A 59 -17.05 8.98 -11.74
N GLN A 60 -15.87 9.57 -11.50
CA GLN A 60 -14.75 9.54 -12.44
C GLN A 60 -14.16 8.12 -12.57
N ILE A 61 -13.93 7.44 -11.44
CA ILE A 61 -13.39 6.08 -11.40
C ILE A 61 -14.44 5.17 -10.73
N SER A 62 -14.74 4.05 -11.38
CA SER A 62 -15.69 3.07 -10.86
C SER A 62 -15.06 2.15 -9.80
N GLU A 63 -15.87 1.57 -8.92
CA GLU A 63 -15.41 0.54 -7.98
C GLU A 63 -14.79 -0.65 -8.72
N MET A 64 -15.35 -1.02 -9.87
CA MET A 64 -14.81 -2.07 -10.74
C MET A 64 -13.38 -1.75 -11.18
N THR A 65 -13.10 -0.50 -11.56
CA THR A 65 -11.75 -0.04 -11.92
C THR A 65 -10.80 -0.15 -10.74
N VAL A 66 -11.20 0.29 -9.54
CA VAL A 66 -10.40 0.15 -8.32
C VAL A 66 -10.09 -1.32 -8.04
N ASN A 67 -11.11 -2.18 -8.04
CA ASN A 67 -10.98 -3.60 -7.77
C ASN A 67 -10.08 -4.29 -8.79
N ARG A 68 -10.17 -3.90 -10.07
CA ARG A 68 -9.30 -4.43 -11.12
C ARG A 68 -7.84 -4.04 -10.89
N ILE A 69 -7.57 -2.79 -10.52
CA ILE A 69 -6.21 -2.33 -10.19
C ILE A 69 -5.66 -3.13 -9.01
N LEU A 70 -6.40 -3.21 -7.89
CA LEU A 70 -5.95 -3.94 -6.71
C LEU A 70 -5.73 -5.43 -6.99
N GLN A 71 -6.59 -6.05 -7.80
CA GLN A 71 -6.45 -7.45 -8.21
C GLN A 71 -5.17 -7.68 -9.00
N VAL A 72 -4.91 -6.87 -10.04
CA VAL A 72 -3.69 -7.00 -10.86
C VAL A 72 -2.46 -6.71 -10.01
N THR A 73 -2.50 -5.68 -9.18
CA THR A 73 -1.39 -5.35 -8.27
C THR A 73 -1.08 -6.51 -7.32
N GLN A 74 -2.10 -7.12 -6.71
CA GLN A 74 -1.92 -8.28 -5.83
C GLN A 74 -1.34 -9.48 -6.57
N GLN A 75 -1.84 -9.78 -7.77
CA GLN A 75 -1.33 -10.89 -8.60
C GLN A 75 0.14 -10.72 -8.93
N VAL A 76 0.57 -9.50 -9.27
CA VAL A 76 1.96 -9.20 -9.63
C VAL A 76 2.88 -9.19 -8.40
N TYR A 77 2.44 -8.64 -7.27
CA TYR A 77 3.32 -8.41 -6.12
C TYR A 77 3.32 -9.51 -5.06
N SER A 78 2.26 -10.30 -4.92
CA SER A 78 2.24 -11.39 -3.93
C SER A 78 3.41 -12.38 -4.06
N PRO A 79 3.86 -12.80 -5.27
CA PRO A 79 5.07 -13.61 -5.41
C PRO A 79 6.33 -12.89 -4.93
N LEU A 80 6.46 -11.59 -5.19
CA LEU A 80 7.64 -10.80 -4.81
C LEU A 80 7.73 -10.60 -3.29
N PHE A 81 6.61 -10.42 -2.60
CA PHE A 81 6.57 -10.40 -1.14
C PHE A 81 7.09 -11.73 -0.56
N ARG A 82 6.61 -12.86 -1.09
CA ARG A 82 7.07 -14.20 -0.66
C ARG A 82 8.56 -14.39 -0.91
N GLN A 83 9.04 -14.04 -2.11
CA GLN A 83 10.46 -14.16 -2.47
C GLN A 83 11.36 -13.30 -1.58
N ALA A 84 10.89 -12.12 -1.18
CA ALA A 84 11.62 -11.21 -0.31
C ALA A 84 11.52 -11.55 1.19
N GLY A 85 10.79 -12.62 1.55
CA GLY A 85 10.60 -13.08 2.93
C GLY A 85 9.60 -12.26 3.74
N PHE A 86 8.71 -11.51 3.08
CA PHE A 86 7.66 -10.75 3.74
C PHE A 86 6.39 -11.59 3.92
N ALA A 87 5.60 -11.25 4.93
CA ALA A 87 4.28 -11.82 5.11
C ALA A 87 3.40 -11.54 3.86
N PRO A 88 2.46 -12.44 3.50
CA PRO A 88 1.66 -12.31 2.28
C PRO A 88 1.04 -10.92 2.11
N LEU A 89 1.03 -10.39 0.89
CA LEU A 89 0.39 -9.11 0.60
C LEU A 89 -1.13 -9.25 0.53
N ARG A 90 -1.85 -8.33 1.18
CA ARG A 90 -3.30 -8.14 1.04
C ARG A 90 -3.61 -6.70 0.66
N LEU A 91 -4.22 -6.53 -0.49
CA LEU A 91 -4.70 -5.25 -1.00
C LEU A 91 -6.22 -5.18 -0.82
N MET A 92 -6.69 -4.12 -0.17
CA MET A 92 -8.11 -3.94 0.14
C MET A 92 -8.58 -2.53 -0.23
N SER A 93 -9.88 -2.42 -0.48
CA SER A 93 -10.56 -1.14 -0.72
C SER A 93 -11.59 -0.91 0.37
N ARG A 94 -11.60 0.27 0.97
CA ARG A 94 -12.76 0.78 1.71
C ARG A 94 -13.57 1.68 0.80
N TRP A 95 -14.25 1.09 -0.17
CA TRP A 95 -14.96 1.85 -1.20
C TRP A 95 -15.99 2.83 -0.62
N GLN A 96 -16.71 2.45 0.44
CA GLN A 96 -17.71 3.30 1.08
C GLN A 96 -17.10 4.41 1.96
N ASP A 97 -15.81 4.31 2.31
CA ASP A 97 -15.13 5.36 3.06
C ASP A 97 -14.83 6.54 2.14
N ASP A 98 -15.36 7.71 2.50
CA ASP A 98 -15.27 8.94 1.72
C ASP A 98 -13.97 9.72 1.95
N SER A 99 -13.08 9.23 2.81
CA SER A 99 -11.80 9.87 3.11
C SER A 99 -10.84 9.83 1.91
N VAL A 100 -10.02 10.89 1.77
CA VAL A 100 -8.95 10.97 0.77
C VAL A 100 -7.63 10.55 1.40
N ASN A 101 -7.40 9.23 1.45
CA ASN A 101 -6.13 8.66 1.88
C ASN A 101 -5.99 7.19 1.44
N ALA A 102 -4.82 6.63 1.67
CA ALA A 102 -4.55 5.20 1.68
C ALA A 102 -3.57 4.92 2.84
N PHE A 103 -3.36 3.66 3.18
CA PHE A 103 -2.36 3.32 4.17
C PHE A 103 -1.75 1.93 3.98
N ALA A 104 -0.56 1.75 4.54
CA ALA A 104 0.15 0.49 4.67
C ALA A 104 0.46 0.18 6.13
N ILE A 105 0.38 -1.10 6.51
CA ILE A 105 0.80 -1.58 7.83
C ILE A 105 1.14 -3.08 7.77
N PRO A 106 2.12 -3.57 8.52
CA PRO A 106 2.26 -4.99 8.80
C PRO A 106 1.18 -5.40 9.82
N CYS A 107 0.27 -6.27 9.40
CA CYS A 107 -0.59 -6.97 10.34
C CYS A 107 0.24 -8.11 10.96
N ASN A 108 0.92 -7.84 12.08
CA ASN A 108 1.77 -8.79 12.80
C ASN A 108 1.69 -8.67 14.34
N GLN A 109 0.74 -7.87 14.87
CA GLN A 109 0.61 -7.57 16.30
C GLN A 109 -0.67 -8.19 16.89
N PRO A 110 -0.72 -9.51 17.17
CA PRO A 110 -1.94 -10.17 17.64
C PRO A 110 -2.48 -9.61 18.96
N GLY A 111 -1.63 -9.05 19.82
CA GLY A 111 -2.05 -8.40 21.07
C GLY A 111 -2.91 -7.14 20.87
N TYR A 112 -2.94 -6.57 19.65
CA TYR A 112 -3.72 -5.37 19.32
C TYR A 112 -5.01 -5.71 18.55
N LEU A 113 -5.36 -6.99 18.41
CA LEU A 113 -6.63 -7.37 17.80
C LEU A 113 -7.81 -6.75 18.58
N GLY A 114 -8.65 -5.99 17.89
CA GLY A 114 -9.77 -5.25 18.49
C GLY A 114 -9.40 -3.87 19.03
N HIS A 115 -8.11 -3.50 19.06
CA HIS A 115 -7.68 -2.17 19.49
C HIS A 115 -8.17 -1.09 18.51
N PRO A 116 -8.76 0.04 18.96
CA PRO A 116 -9.35 1.06 18.08
C PRO A 116 -8.36 1.68 17.07
N GLN A 117 -7.09 1.79 17.45
CA GLN A 117 -6.02 2.32 16.59
C GLN A 117 -5.40 1.27 15.65
N TYR A 118 -5.71 -0.01 15.84
CA TYR A 118 -5.23 -1.06 14.95
C TYR A 118 -6.26 -1.30 13.84
N PRO A 119 -5.85 -1.34 12.55
CA PRO A 119 -6.83 -1.46 11.47
C PRO A 119 -7.70 -2.70 11.63
N LYS A 120 -9.02 -2.52 11.49
CA LYS A 120 -10.01 -3.60 11.58
C LYS A 120 -9.70 -4.77 10.63
N GLU A 121 -9.09 -4.48 9.48
CA GLU A 121 -8.67 -5.48 8.51
C GLU A 121 -7.64 -6.45 9.10
N CYS A 122 -6.78 -6.00 10.03
CA CYS A 122 -5.83 -6.88 10.71
C CYS A 122 -6.50 -7.94 11.61
N GLN A 123 -7.81 -7.84 11.89
CA GLN A 123 -8.57 -8.92 12.53
C GLN A 123 -8.55 -10.22 11.73
N LEU A 124 -8.37 -10.12 10.40
CA LEU A 124 -8.24 -11.27 9.50
C LEU A 124 -6.95 -12.08 9.71
N MET A 125 -6.06 -11.64 10.60
CA MET A 125 -4.93 -12.47 11.03
C MET A 125 -5.40 -13.71 11.78
N ARG A 126 -6.53 -13.63 12.49
CA ARG A 126 -7.11 -14.78 13.18
C ARG A 126 -7.87 -15.64 12.18
N THR A 127 -7.26 -16.75 11.77
CA THR A 127 -7.83 -17.65 10.74
C THR A 127 -8.57 -18.85 11.32
N ALA A 128 -8.29 -19.18 12.58
CA ALA A 128 -9.02 -20.14 13.41
C ALA A 128 -8.76 -19.79 14.89
N ASP A 129 -9.42 -20.50 15.81
CA ASP A 129 -9.09 -20.42 17.24
C ASP A 129 -7.60 -20.71 17.42
N ASP A 130 -6.90 -19.80 18.12
CA ASP A 130 -5.46 -19.82 18.39
C ASP A 130 -4.53 -19.80 17.16
N VAL A 131 -5.03 -19.61 15.93
CA VAL A 131 -4.20 -19.50 14.72
C VAL A 131 -4.10 -18.05 14.26
N ILE A 132 -2.88 -17.49 14.34
CA ILE A 132 -2.53 -16.15 13.88
C ILE A 132 -1.64 -16.25 12.63
N THR A 133 -2.13 -15.71 11.51
CA THR A 133 -1.39 -15.63 10.24
C THR A 133 -1.12 -14.17 9.88
N PRO A 134 0.11 -13.66 10.04
CA PRO A 134 0.47 -12.30 9.68
C PRO A 134 0.34 -12.03 8.18
N PHE A 135 0.15 -10.77 7.81
CA PHE A 135 0.17 -10.32 6.40
C PHE A 135 0.56 -8.83 6.28
N SER A 136 1.04 -8.44 5.12
CA SER A 136 1.32 -7.04 4.78
C SER A 136 0.05 -6.42 4.18
N LEU A 137 -0.49 -5.37 4.80
CA LEU A 137 -1.77 -4.79 4.43
C LEU A 137 -1.59 -3.45 3.73
N VAL A 138 -2.29 -3.29 2.61
CA VAL A 138 -2.48 -2.01 1.92
C VAL A 138 -3.97 -1.75 1.76
N VAL A 139 -4.44 -0.56 2.15
CA VAL A 139 -5.85 -0.16 2.05
C VAL A 139 -5.99 1.17 1.32
N LEU A 140 -6.85 1.20 0.30
CA LEU A 140 -7.23 2.42 -0.41
C LEU A 140 -8.63 2.86 0.02
N PHE A 141 -8.82 4.15 0.32
CA PHE A 141 -10.14 4.70 0.62
C PHE A 141 -10.86 5.13 -0.66
N GLY A 142 -12.18 4.93 -0.70
CA GLY A 142 -12.98 5.26 -1.87
C GLY A 142 -12.98 6.75 -2.20
N GLY A 143 -12.89 7.63 -1.18
CA GLY A 143 -12.82 9.07 -1.38
C GLY A 143 -11.60 9.49 -2.20
N LEU A 144 -10.46 8.84 -1.99
CA LEU A 144 -9.26 9.05 -2.81
C LEU A 144 -9.50 8.69 -4.27
N ALA A 145 -10.14 7.54 -4.54
CA ALA A 145 -10.48 7.10 -5.89
C ALA A 145 -11.50 8.00 -6.60
N ARG A 146 -12.36 8.68 -5.84
CA ARG A 146 -13.38 9.59 -6.36
C ARG A 146 -12.94 11.05 -6.41
N HIS A 147 -11.71 11.35 -5.97
CA HIS A 147 -11.19 12.71 -6.02
C HIS A 147 -11.15 13.22 -7.49
N PRO A 148 -11.62 14.44 -7.81
CA PRO A 148 -11.75 14.95 -9.19
C PRO A 148 -10.47 15.02 -10.04
N LEU A 149 -9.32 14.91 -9.38
CA LEU A 149 -7.99 14.95 -9.99
C LEU A 149 -7.31 13.58 -9.99
N MET A 150 -7.96 12.54 -9.47
CA MET A 150 -7.45 11.18 -9.46
C MET A 150 -7.64 10.53 -10.83
N THR A 151 -6.68 9.70 -11.22
CA THR A 151 -6.72 8.90 -12.45
C THR A 151 -6.47 7.42 -12.13
N PRO A 152 -6.81 6.49 -13.05
CA PRO A 152 -6.42 5.08 -12.91
C PRO A 152 -4.91 4.90 -12.74
N GLU A 153 -4.08 5.68 -13.46
CA GLU A 153 -2.63 5.70 -13.29
C GLU A 153 -2.22 6.18 -11.89
N GLY A 154 -2.88 7.22 -11.37
CA GLY A 154 -2.68 7.70 -10.01
C GLY A 154 -2.99 6.62 -8.97
N LEU A 155 -4.09 5.89 -9.12
CA LEU A 155 -4.45 4.80 -8.19
C LEU A 155 -3.48 3.62 -8.22
N VAL A 156 -2.93 3.28 -9.38
CA VAL A 156 -1.82 2.31 -9.47
C VAL A 156 -0.64 2.80 -8.63
N LEU A 157 -0.28 4.08 -8.74
CA LEU A 157 0.83 4.66 -7.99
C LEU A 157 0.55 4.75 -6.48
N VAL A 158 -0.69 4.98 -6.05
CA VAL A 158 -1.05 4.89 -4.62
C VAL A 158 -0.75 3.49 -4.10
N ALA A 159 -1.29 2.45 -4.74
CA ALA A 159 -1.04 1.07 -4.32
C ALA A 159 0.46 0.74 -4.34
N CYS A 160 1.19 1.22 -5.35
CA CYS A 160 2.63 1.04 -5.47
C CYS A 160 3.44 1.78 -4.40
N HIS A 161 3.03 2.98 -3.99
CA HIS A 161 3.63 3.70 -2.88
C HIS A 161 3.45 2.94 -1.56
N GLU A 162 2.23 2.47 -1.29
CA GLU A 162 1.95 1.73 -0.05
C GLU A 162 2.73 0.40 0.00
N ILE A 163 2.85 -0.29 -1.14
CA ILE A 163 3.78 -1.43 -1.28
C ILE A 163 5.23 -1.00 -1.05
N GLY A 164 5.59 0.22 -1.48
CA GLY A 164 6.89 0.84 -1.26
C GLY A 164 7.26 0.96 0.21
N HIS A 165 6.32 1.16 1.13
CA HIS A 165 6.66 1.09 2.56
C HIS A 165 7.19 -0.30 2.94
N HIS A 166 6.59 -1.38 2.43
CA HIS A 166 7.05 -2.74 2.71
C HIS A 166 8.34 -3.11 1.97
N LEU A 167 8.43 -2.85 0.66
CA LEU A 167 9.48 -3.37 -0.22
C LEU A 167 10.45 -2.31 -0.77
N GLY A 168 10.22 -1.03 -0.52
CA GLY A 168 10.93 0.09 -1.13
C GLY A 168 12.38 0.27 -0.70
N GLY A 169 12.83 -0.45 0.32
CA GLY A 169 14.22 -0.43 0.79
C GLY A 169 14.61 0.90 1.45
N PHE A 170 15.89 1.26 1.35
CA PHE A 170 16.44 2.44 2.02
C PHE A 170 16.28 3.73 1.18
N PRO A 171 16.04 4.90 1.80
CA PRO A 171 15.92 5.16 3.24
C PRO A 171 14.61 4.68 3.88
N ARG A 172 14.71 4.32 5.17
CA ARG A 172 13.60 3.94 6.04
C ARG A 172 13.40 4.95 7.16
N TYR A 173 12.20 4.95 7.73
CA TYR A 173 11.91 5.66 8.97
C TYR A 173 12.81 5.16 10.12
N LYS A 174 13.09 6.00 11.11
CA LYS A 174 13.93 5.64 12.27
C LYS A 174 13.18 5.21 13.53
N ASN A 175 11.90 5.60 13.69
CA ASN A 175 11.12 5.44 14.95
C ASN A 175 10.12 4.27 14.90
N ASN A 176 8.94 4.39 15.51
CA ASN A 176 7.86 3.37 15.56
C ASN A 176 7.26 2.98 14.18
N THR A 177 7.89 3.42 13.09
CA THR A 177 7.55 3.10 11.70
C THR A 177 8.78 2.57 10.96
N ALA A 178 9.84 2.15 11.67
CA ALA A 178 11.12 1.74 11.07
C ALA A 178 11.03 0.50 10.14
N TRP A 179 9.91 -0.20 10.15
CA TRP A 179 9.59 -1.24 9.18
C TRP A 179 9.48 -0.67 7.75
N GLY A 180 9.05 0.59 7.62
CA GLY A 180 8.66 1.23 6.37
C GLY A 180 9.78 2.06 5.71
N SER A 181 9.85 2.03 4.38
CA SER A 181 10.54 3.07 3.61
C SER A 181 9.93 4.46 3.86
N THR A 182 10.73 5.53 3.76
CA THR A 182 10.24 6.92 3.92
C THR A 182 9.26 7.30 2.80
N GLU A 183 8.45 8.35 2.98
CA GLU A 183 7.45 8.77 1.97
C GLU A 183 8.08 9.00 0.58
N GLY A 184 9.19 9.74 0.52
CA GLY A 184 9.89 10.00 -0.74
C GLY A 184 10.51 8.74 -1.35
N GLN A 185 10.99 7.79 -0.53
CA GLN A 185 11.50 6.52 -1.05
C GLN A 185 10.38 5.63 -1.58
N SER A 186 9.22 5.62 -0.91
CA SER A 186 8.02 4.93 -1.39
C SER A 186 7.53 5.52 -2.72
N ASP A 187 7.57 6.84 -2.89
CA ASP A 187 7.26 7.50 -4.17
C ASP A 187 8.21 7.11 -5.29
N TYR A 188 9.50 7.09 -4.99
CA TYR A 188 10.53 6.72 -5.95
C TYR A 188 10.40 5.25 -6.34
N PHE A 189 10.20 4.35 -5.37
CA PHE A 189 9.92 2.95 -5.63
C PHE A 189 8.67 2.74 -6.47
N ALA A 190 7.63 3.53 -6.21
CA ALA A 190 6.35 3.39 -6.89
C ALA A 190 6.51 3.48 -8.41
N THR A 191 7.39 4.34 -8.91
CA THR A 191 7.59 4.58 -10.36
C THR A 191 8.84 3.89 -10.91
N ALA A 192 9.89 3.75 -10.11
CA ALA A 192 11.12 3.09 -10.53
C ALA A 192 10.98 1.56 -10.64
N LYS A 193 10.09 0.95 -9.84
CA LYS A 193 9.95 -0.52 -9.75
C LYS A 193 8.51 -0.97 -9.92
N CYS A 194 7.59 -0.44 -9.12
CA CYS A 194 6.25 -1.01 -9.00
C CYS A 194 5.36 -0.79 -10.21
N ALA A 195 5.17 0.46 -10.59
CA ALA A 195 4.36 0.83 -11.73
C ALA A 195 4.81 0.13 -13.02
N ARG A 196 6.12 -0.14 -13.18
CA ARG A 196 6.63 -0.87 -14.34
C ARG A 196 6.01 -2.25 -14.48
N ARG A 197 6.02 -3.01 -13.38
CA ARG A 197 5.44 -4.36 -13.37
C ARG A 197 3.93 -4.33 -13.55
N ILE A 198 3.25 -3.38 -12.90
CA ILE A 198 1.79 -3.28 -12.98
C ILE A 198 1.34 -2.85 -14.38
N PHE A 199 1.94 -1.80 -14.94
CA PHE A 199 1.59 -1.32 -16.28
C PHE A 199 2.03 -2.29 -17.37
N ALA A 200 3.12 -3.04 -17.20
CA ALA A 200 3.44 -4.15 -18.10
C ALA A 200 2.35 -5.23 -18.08
N ALA A 201 1.83 -5.59 -16.89
CA ALA A 201 0.74 -6.56 -16.77
C ALA A 201 -0.61 -6.05 -17.29
N LEU A 202 -0.87 -4.74 -17.21
CA LEU A 202 -2.06 -4.11 -17.80
C LEU A 202 -1.96 -3.95 -19.33
N GLY A 203 -0.74 -3.83 -19.86
CA GLY A 203 -0.45 -3.72 -21.28
C GLY A 203 -0.92 -2.41 -21.93
N GLN A 204 -0.81 -2.37 -23.27
CA GLN A 204 -1.26 -1.27 -24.14
C GLN A 204 -0.60 0.09 -23.83
N ASN A 205 0.63 0.10 -23.31
CA ASN A 205 1.24 1.32 -22.81
C ASN A 205 1.65 2.26 -23.96
N ALA A 206 2.12 1.72 -25.08
CA ALA A 206 2.45 2.52 -26.26
C ALA A 206 1.19 3.17 -26.86
N ALA A 207 0.11 2.39 -27.00
CA ALA A 207 -1.17 2.88 -27.52
C ALA A 207 -1.80 3.93 -26.59
N TRP A 208 -1.73 3.72 -25.27
CA TRP A 208 -2.15 4.71 -24.29
C TRP A 208 -1.35 6.00 -24.43
N ALA A 209 -0.02 5.92 -24.57
CA ALA A 209 0.88 7.08 -24.63
C ALA A 209 0.71 7.93 -25.91
N GLN A 210 0.16 7.36 -26.98
CA GLN A 210 -0.21 8.09 -28.18
C GLN A 210 -1.46 8.96 -27.98
N ARG A 211 -2.38 8.55 -27.10
CA ARG A 211 -3.67 9.22 -26.88
C ARG A 211 -3.66 10.15 -25.68
N ALA A 212 -2.88 9.81 -24.65
CA ALA A 212 -2.79 10.59 -23.43
C ALA A 212 -2.15 11.97 -23.68
N PRO A 213 -2.58 13.02 -22.95
CA PRO A 213 -2.03 14.37 -23.07
C PRO A 213 -0.66 14.47 -22.35
N VAL A 214 0.31 13.67 -22.79
CA VAL A 214 1.66 13.65 -22.22
C VAL A 214 2.41 14.90 -22.72
N PRO A 215 2.93 15.75 -21.81
CA PRO A 215 3.77 16.88 -22.18
C PRO A 215 4.97 16.47 -23.03
N LEU A 216 5.39 17.33 -23.96
CA LEU A 216 6.43 17.02 -24.95
C LEU A 216 7.78 16.70 -24.27
N ASP A 217 8.14 17.45 -23.23
CA ASP A 217 9.34 17.22 -22.44
C ASP A 217 9.33 15.85 -21.76
N VAL A 218 8.22 15.46 -21.14
CA VAL A 218 8.04 14.12 -20.54
C VAL A 218 8.16 13.03 -21.61
N ARG A 219 7.53 13.24 -22.78
CA ARG A 219 7.57 12.28 -23.89
C ARG A 219 9.00 12.06 -24.38
N VAL A 220 9.74 13.14 -24.64
CA VAL A 220 11.12 13.09 -25.11
C VAL A 220 12.02 12.40 -24.09
N GLN A 221 11.89 12.73 -22.81
CA GLN A 221 12.71 12.10 -21.77
C GLN A 221 12.41 10.62 -21.60
N CYS A 222 11.14 10.22 -21.60
CA CYS A 222 10.77 8.81 -21.52
C CYS A 222 11.27 7.99 -22.73
N GLN A 223 11.18 8.55 -23.94
CA GLN A 223 11.73 7.92 -25.15
C GLN A 223 13.26 7.83 -25.09
N ALA A 224 13.94 8.86 -24.57
CA ALA A 224 15.38 8.84 -24.39
C ALA A 224 15.84 7.86 -23.30
N SER A 225 15.04 7.67 -22.24
CA SER A 225 15.33 6.68 -21.19
C SER A 225 15.09 5.25 -21.64
N PHE A 226 14.12 5.01 -22.54
CA PHE A 226 13.76 3.66 -23.01
C PHE A 226 13.68 3.59 -24.55
N PRO A 227 14.79 3.85 -25.26
CA PRO A 227 14.78 4.04 -26.71
C PRO A 227 14.45 2.77 -27.51
N GLN A 228 14.60 1.59 -26.90
CA GLN A 228 14.43 0.30 -27.55
C GLN A 228 13.02 -0.28 -27.39
N SER A 229 12.15 0.34 -26.59
CA SER A 229 10.82 -0.21 -26.31
C SER A 229 9.77 0.88 -26.13
N ALA A 230 8.88 0.99 -27.11
CA ALA A 230 7.73 1.88 -27.05
C ALA A 230 6.79 1.56 -25.87
N GLU A 231 6.68 0.28 -25.48
CA GLU A 231 5.93 -0.12 -24.29
C GLU A 231 6.58 0.40 -23.01
N GLN A 232 7.91 0.27 -22.85
CA GLN A 232 8.59 0.81 -21.67
C GLN A 232 8.57 2.35 -21.64
N ALA A 233 8.73 3.01 -22.78
CA ALA A 233 8.56 4.46 -22.88
C ALA A 233 7.11 4.86 -22.50
N GLY A 234 6.11 4.08 -22.91
CA GLY A 234 4.71 4.28 -22.51
C GLY A 234 4.49 4.09 -21.01
N ILE A 235 5.10 3.09 -20.40
CA ILE A 235 5.08 2.86 -18.93
C ILE A 235 5.68 4.06 -18.20
N CYS A 236 6.79 4.61 -18.69
CA CYS A 236 7.39 5.83 -18.14
C CYS A 236 6.40 7.00 -18.18
N MET A 237 5.75 7.24 -19.33
CA MET A 237 4.76 8.32 -19.47
C MET A 237 3.52 8.12 -18.58
N ARG A 238 3.02 6.89 -18.45
CA ARG A 238 1.93 6.53 -17.53
C ARG A 238 2.29 6.83 -16.08
N SER A 239 3.49 6.41 -15.68
CA SER A 239 4.02 6.64 -14.34
C SER A 239 4.18 8.14 -14.05
N ALA A 240 4.71 8.91 -15.00
CA ALA A 240 4.83 10.36 -14.86
C ALA A 240 3.45 11.03 -14.68
N LEU A 241 2.47 10.75 -15.56
CA LEU A 241 1.13 11.35 -15.45
C LEU A 241 0.37 10.88 -14.19
N GLY A 242 0.57 9.64 -13.75
CA GLY A 242 0.08 9.17 -12.45
C GLY A 242 0.67 10.01 -11.31
N GLY A 243 1.98 10.29 -11.36
CA GLY A 243 2.65 11.14 -10.37
C GLY A 243 2.10 12.57 -10.34
N LEU A 244 1.80 13.14 -11.52
CA LEU A 244 1.17 14.46 -11.63
C LEU A 244 -0.22 14.47 -11.00
N SER A 245 -1.03 13.44 -11.24
CA SER A 245 -2.34 13.29 -10.62
C SER A 245 -2.23 13.30 -9.08
N LEU A 246 -1.33 12.49 -8.52
CA LEU A 246 -1.15 12.38 -7.07
C LEU A 246 -0.62 13.65 -6.42
N ALA A 247 0.38 14.30 -7.04
CA ALA A 247 0.92 15.55 -6.57
C ALA A 247 -0.16 16.66 -6.56
N ARG A 248 -1.03 16.68 -7.56
CA ARG A 248 -2.17 17.62 -7.61
C ARG A 248 -3.23 17.32 -6.55
N VAL A 249 -3.55 16.06 -6.28
CA VAL A 249 -4.44 15.70 -5.16
C VAL A 249 -3.83 16.13 -3.83
N LEU A 250 -2.54 15.91 -3.60
CA LEU A 250 -1.86 16.39 -2.39
C LEU A 250 -1.93 17.92 -2.26
N SER A 251 -1.73 18.64 -3.36
CA SER A 251 -1.84 20.11 -3.39
C SER A 251 -3.23 20.55 -2.91
N THR A 252 -4.30 19.93 -3.41
CA THR A 252 -5.67 20.22 -2.93
C THR A 252 -5.89 19.82 -1.47
N ALA A 253 -5.31 18.69 -1.01
CA ALA A 253 -5.41 18.25 0.38
C ALA A 253 -4.73 19.21 1.36
N ARG A 254 -3.75 19.97 0.87
CA ARG A 254 -3.06 21.05 1.60
C ARG A 254 -3.71 22.43 1.41
N GLY A 255 -4.84 22.51 0.70
CA GLY A 255 -5.54 23.77 0.43
C GLY A 255 -4.84 24.69 -0.59
N ALA A 256 -3.93 24.15 -1.40
CA ALA A 256 -3.21 24.89 -2.43
C ALA A 256 -3.80 24.67 -3.84
N ASP A 257 -3.50 25.57 -4.77
CA ASP A 257 -3.93 25.46 -6.17
C ASP A 257 -3.16 24.33 -6.89
N PRO A 258 -3.82 23.25 -7.33
CA PRO A 258 -3.16 22.12 -7.99
C PRO A 258 -2.53 22.48 -9.35
N ARG A 259 -2.93 23.59 -9.98
CA ARG A 259 -2.43 23.99 -11.30
C ARG A 259 -0.97 24.46 -11.26
N VAL A 260 -0.45 24.80 -10.09
CA VAL A 260 0.96 25.17 -9.91
C VAL A 260 1.89 23.95 -10.01
N ILE A 261 1.33 22.74 -9.87
CA ILE A 261 2.06 21.49 -9.99
C ILE A 261 2.21 21.12 -11.46
N ASP A 262 3.46 21.09 -11.93
CA ASP A 262 3.81 20.96 -13.35
C ASP A 262 5.22 20.36 -13.52
N PHE A 263 5.47 19.64 -14.61
CA PHE A 263 6.78 19.04 -14.92
C PHE A 263 7.85 20.07 -15.29
N ARG A 264 7.43 21.26 -15.75
CA ARG A 264 8.33 22.39 -16.07
C ARG A 264 8.87 23.03 -14.81
N ASN A 265 8.17 22.88 -13.69
CA ASN A 265 8.62 23.33 -12.39
C ASN A 265 9.51 22.27 -11.76
N LYS A 266 10.48 22.72 -10.95
CA LYS A 266 11.29 21.85 -10.10
C LYS A 266 11.35 22.46 -8.71
N ASN A 267 11.21 21.62 -7.69
CA ASN A 267 11.46 22.04 -6.33
C ASN A 267 12.98 22.24 -6.14
N GLN A 268 13.38 23.48 -5.84
CA GLN A 268 14.78 23.85 -5.67
C GLN A 268 15.32 23.64 -4.25
N ASN A 269 14.46 23.23 -3.31
CA ASN A 269 14.88 23.00 -1.94
C ASN A 269 15.89 21.83 -1.89
N ALA A 270 16.84 21.94 -0.98
CA ALA A 270 17.77 20.87 -0.64
C ALA A 270 17.72 20.63 0.86
N VAL A 271 17.39 19.41 1.28
CA VAL A 271 17.34 19.08 2.70
C VAL A 271 18.74 18.80 3.24
N PRO A 272 19.07 19.23 4.47
CA PRO A 272 20.37 18.92 5.08
C PRO A 272 20.47 17.46 5.53
N VAL A 273 19.32 16.82 5.78
CA VAL A 273 19.16 15.41 6.16
C VAL A 273 17.91 14.89 5.45
N THR A 274 17.91 13.60 5.06
CA THR A 274 16.75 12.96 4.43
C THR A 274 15.47 13.20 5.23
N PHE A 275 14.47 13.77 4.56
CA PHE A 275 13.16 14.04 5.12
C PHE A 275 12.30 12.77 5.02
N GLU A 276 11.83 12.28 6.17
CA GLU A 276 11.16 10.97 6.26
C GLU A 276 9.65 11.06 5.98
N GLY A 277 9.01 12.19 6.31
CA GLY A 277 7.57 12.41 6.18
C GLY A 277 7.14 12.92 4.80
N HIS A 278 5.91 13.46 4.68
CA HIS A 278 5.28 13.82 3.40
C HIS A 278 5.90 15.05 2.73
N PRO A 279 6.68 14.90 1.64
CA PRO A 279 7.28 16.04 0.96
C PRO A 279 6.20 16.95 0.35
N GLU A 280 6.59 18.17 -0.03
CA GLU A 280 5.72 19.08 -0.76
C GLU A 280 5.26 18.48 -2.10
N ALA A 281 4.07 18.89 -2.56
CA ALA A 281 3.43 18.32 -3.75
C ALA A 281 4.35 18.31 -4.99
N GLN A 282 5.03 19.43 -5.29
CA GLN A 282 5.98 19.48 -6.41
C GLN A 282 7.18 18.54 -6.19
N CYS A 283 7.68 18.42 -4.96
CA CYS A 283 8.78 17.51 -4.64
C CYS A 283 8.39 16.04 -4.85
N ARG A 284 7.14 15.66 -4.53
CA ARG A 284 6.61 14.33 -4.85
C ARG A 284 6.51 14.11 -6.37
N LEU A 285 6.03 15.10 -7.14
CA LEU A 285 6.05 15.02 -8.61
C LEU A 285 7.45 14.80 -9.16
N ASP A 286 8.42 15.60 -8.70
CA ASP A 286 9.82 15.49 -9.11
C ASP A 286 10.37 14.09 -8.80
N THR A 287 9.95 13.51 -7.68
CA THR A 287 10.35 12.15 -7.24
C THR A 287 9.73 11.07 -8.12
N TYR A 288 8.42 11.13 -8.40
CA TYR A 288 7.76 10.20 -9.30
C TYR A 288 8.33 10.27 -10.71
N TYR A 289 8.60 11.47 -11.19
CA TYR A 289 9.16 11.66 -12.52
C TYR A 289 10.59 11.10 -12.59
N ALA A 290 11.43 11.38 -11.58
CA ALA A 290 12.76 10.80 -11.48
C ALA A 290 12.74 9.27 -11.51
N GLY A 291 11.87 8.63 -10.72
CA GLY A 291 11.74 7.17 -10.72
C GLY A 291 11.24 6.63 -12.07
N SER A 292 10.33 7.33 -12.74
CA SER A 292 9.81 6.89 -14.04
C SER A 292 10.88 6.85 -15.13
N ILE A 293 11.88 7.75 -15.10
CA ILE A 293 12.95 7.84 -16.11
C ILE A 293 14.22 7.07 -15.72
N CYS A 294 14.28 6.48 -14.52
CA CYS A 294 15.45 5.75 -14.04
C CYS A 294 15.69 4.48 -14.89
N GLN A 295 16.91 4.20 -15.33
CA GLN A 295 17.16 3.04 -16.21
C GLN A 295 17.49 1.74 -15.47
N VAL A 296 17.65 1.78 -14.13
CA VAL A 296 17.90 0.58 -13.35
C VAL A 296 16.68 -0.35 -13.41
N SER A 297 16.91 -1.64 -13.69
CA SER A 297 15.86 -2.63 -13.91
C SER A 297 14.93 -2.77 -12.70
N GLU A 298 13.64 -3.02 -12.92
CA GLU A 298 12.68 -3.37 -11.88
C GLU A 298 12.98 -4.71 -11.19
N ASN A 299 13.85 -5.54 -11.77
CA ASN A 299 14.35 -6.79 -11.16
C ASN A 299 15.48 -6.56 -10.15
N GLU A 300 16.14 -5.41 -10.19
CA GLU A 300 17.12 -5.03 -9.18
C GLU A 300 16.41 -4.40 -7.98
N THR A 301 16.45 -5.10 -6.86
CA THR A 301 15.84 -4.67 -5.60
C THR A 301 16.63 -3.52 -4.96
N PHE A 302 15.92 -2.63 -4.26
CA PHE A 302 16.59 -1.61 -3.46
C PHE A 302 17.31 -2.21 -2.27
N GLY A 303 18.45 -1.63 -1.91
CA GLY A 303 19.23 -2.06 -0.75
C GLY A 303 18.47 -1.89 0.57
N ARG A 304 18.78 -2.76 1.53
CA ARG A 304 18.22 -2.68 2.89
C ARG A 304 18.97 -1.72 3.81
N GLY A 305 20.16 -1.26 3.41
CA GLY A 305 21.01 -0.32 4.15
C GLY A 305 21.92 0.54 3.27
N ASP A 306 21.81 0.43 1.95
CA ASP A 306 22.50 1.31 1.00
C ASP A 306 21.46 1.93 0.07
N ALA A 307 21.43 3.26 0.04
CA ALA A 307 20.52 4.01 -0.79
C ALA A 307 20.82 3.84 -2.29
N ARG A 308 22.07 3.50 -2.67
CA ARG A 308 22.50 3.43 -4.07
C ARG A 308 22.11 2.12 -4.76
N GLN A 309 22.06 1.02 -4.01
CA GLN A 309 21.72 -0.29 -4.56
C GLN A 309 20.31 -0.28 -5.18
N GLY A 310 20.21 -0.69 -6.45
CA GLY A 310 18.96 -0.75 -7.20
C GLY A 310 18.37 0.61 -7.58
N ALA A 311 19.08 1.72 -7.32
CA ALA A 311 18.64 3.08 -7.60
C ALA A 311 19.53 3.79 -8.62
N CYS A 312 18.92 4.65 -9.45
CA CYS A 312 19.69 5.70 -10.11
C CYS A 312 20.27 6.64 -9.05
N HIS A 313 21.58 6.88 -9.13
CA HIS A 313 22.34 7.75 -8.25
C HIS A 313 23.25 8.64 -9.10
N ALA A 314 23.65 9.78 -8.55
CA ALA A 314 24.47 10.74 -9.27
C ALA A 314 25.88 10.18 -9.48
N THR A 315 26.37 10.26 -10.71
CA THR A 315 27.77 10.00 -11.05
C THR A 315 28.26 11.07 -12.02
N ARG A 316 29.57 11.10 -12.32
CA ARG A 316 30.10 12.01 -13.36
C ARG A 316 29.44 11.83 -14.73
N LEU A 317 28.88 10.65 -15.00
CA LEU A 317 28.32 10.27 -16.30
C LEU A 317 26.80 10.14 -16.32
N GLN A 318 26.15 10.07 -15.14
CA GLN A 318 24.71 9.83 -15.03
C GLN A 318 24.10 10.69 -13.91
N ASN A 319 23.21 11.61 -14.30
CA ASN A 319 22.39 12.41 -13.37
C ASN A 319 20.89 12.27 -13.65
N ARG A 320 20.48 11.34 -14.53
CA ARG A 320 19.06 11.13 -14.86
C ARG A 320 18.41 10.16 -13.89
N GLY A 321 17.18 10.49 -13.51
CA GLY A 321 16.34 9.66 -12.66
C GLY A 321 16.79 9.57 -11.21
N VAL A 322 17.70 10.45 -10.75
CA VAL A 322 18.15 10.48 -9.36
C VAL A 322 17.06 11.04 -8.45
N ARG A 323 16.99 10.54 -7.21
CA ARG A 323 16.06 11.05 -6.19
C ARG A 323 16.34 12.54 -5.93
N PRO A 324 15.30 13.40 -5.86
CA PRO A 324 15.52 14.84 -5.76
C PRO A 324 15.93 15.28 -4.35
N ASN A 325 16.77 16.32 -4.31
CA ASN A 325 17.33 16.88 -3.07
C ASN A 325 16.26 17.52 -2.15
N CYS A 326 15.07 17.78 -2.66
CA CYS A 326 13.98 18.38 -1.89
C CYS A 326 13.43 17.46 -0.77
N TRP A 327 13.83 16.19 -0.75
CA TRP A 327 13.59 15.28 0.38
C TRP A 327 14.76 14.32 0.65
N PHE A 328 15.59 13.99 -0.35
CA PHE A 328 16.65 13.01 -0.20
C PHE A 328 18.00 13.68 0.02
N LYS A 329 18.73 13.23 1.05
CA LYS A 329 20.15 13.55 1.24
C LYS A 329 20.96 12.30 0.92
N GLU A 330 21.74 12.37 -0.16
CA GLU A 330 22.73 11.35 -0.52
C GLU A 330 23.87 11.29 0.50
#